data_AF-A0A1X7GIA8-F1
#
_entry.id   AF-A0A1X7GIA8-F1
#
_cell.length_a   1.000
_cell.length_b   1.000
_cell.length_c   1.000
_cell.angle_alpha   90.00
_cell.angle_beta   90.00
_cell.angle_gamma   90.00
#
_symmetry.space_group_name_H-M   'P 1'
#
loop_
_entity.id
_entity.type
_entity.pdbx_description
1 polymer ?
#
loop_
_entity_poly.entity_id
_entity_poly.type
_entity_poly.pdbx_seq_one_letter_code
_entity_poly.pdbx_strand_id
1 'polypeptide(L)'
;MRGGGWIVAMGALALAGCASTSPRTGWSRAPDLAVYAAMDTAGDLAREQEVLCLGRDPGGVDERWQRDFGARRDWIAAALAQRYGAEAVRRAEGGRTGRPRCETLAIEQPWRRSYERLLKQLELRFYPKDHWRG
;
A
#
# COMPACT_ATOMS: atom_id res chain seq x y z
N MET A 1 24.74 64.85 1.85
CA MET A 1 23.50 65.58 1.48
C MET A 1 22.60 64.56 0.77
N ARG A 2 21.56 64.03 1.45
CA ARG A 2 20.11 64.16 1.13
C ARG A 2 19.80 64.08 -0.39
N GLY A 3 18.92 63.23 -0.92
CA GLY A 3 17.92 62.33 -0.33
C GLY A 3 16.97 61.77 -1.42
N GLY A 4 15.97 60.97 -1.00
CA GLY A 4 14.84 60.43 -1.78
C GLY A 4 14.86 58.89 -1.82
N GLY A 5 14.10 58.13 -1.02
CA GLY A 5 12.62 58.11 -0.90
C GLY A 5 12.07 57.42 -2.15
N TRP A 6 11.46 56.22 -2.14
CA TRP A 6 10.17 55.91 -1.52
C TRP A 6 9.98 54.40 -1.18
N ILE A 7 9.17 54.18 -0.15
CA ILE A 7 8.59 52.92 0.38
C ILE A 7 7.41 52.47 -0.50
N VAL A 8 7.10 51.15 -0.53
CA VAL A 8 5.77 50.48 -0.47
C VAL A 8 5.94 49.07 -1.09
N ALA A 9 5.30 47.97 -0.69
CA ALA A 9 4.75 47.42 0.54
C ALA A 9 4.20 46.03 0.14
N MET A 10 4.11 45.12 1.10
CA MET A 10 3.16 44.01 1.18
C MET A 10 3.15 42.92 0.10
N GLY A 11 3.47 41.71 0.56
CA GLY A 11 3.12 40.45 -0.08
C GLY A 11 3.17 39.31 0.93
N ALA A 12 2.51 39.49 2.08
CA ALA A 12 2.25 38.42 3.04
C ALA A 12 1.30 37.41 2.41
N LEU A 13 1.83 36.42 1.70
CA LEU A 13 1.11 35.19 1.38
C LEU A 13 1.13 34.30 2.61
N ALA A 14 0.14 34.57 3.46
CA ALA A 14 -0.36 33.63 4.44
C ALA A 14 -0.71 32.31 3.75
N LEU A 15 0.18 31.31 3.87
CA LEU A 15 -0.23 29.91 3.78
C LEU A 15 -0.91 29.54 5.10
N ALA A 16 -2.05 30.20 5.34
CA ALA A 16 -3.07 29.73 6.24
C ALA A 16 -3.66 28.46 5.61
N GLY A 17 -3.18 27.32 6.09
CA GLY A 17 -3.64 26.01 5.65
C GLY A 17 -3.12 24.89 6.52
N CYS A 18 -2.81 25.15 7.80
CA CYS A 18 -2.75 24.10 8.81
C CYS A 18 -4.16 23.54 8.94
N ALA A 19 -4.48 22.57 8.09
CA ALA A 19 -5.68 21.78 8.19
C ALA A 19 -5.73 21.22 9.61
N SER A 20 -6.75 21.66 10.34
CA SER A 20 -7.16 21.21 11.64
C SER A 20 -7.33 19.69 11.61
N THR A 21 -6.25 18.97 11.92
CA THR A 21 -6.29 17.55 12.22
C THR A 21 -6.96 17.39 13.58
N SER A 22 -8.28 17.27 13.58
CA SER A 22 -8.99 16.65 14.68
C SER A 22 -8.30 15.31 14.99
N PRO A 23 -8.00 14.98 16.24
CA PRO A 23 -7.48 13.67 16.60
C PRO A 23 -8.61 12.65 16.51
N ARG A 24 -8.99 12.26 15.29
CA ARG A 24 -9.60 10.95 15.07
C ARG A 24 -8.45 9.95 15.13
N THR A 25 -8.35 9.26 16.26
CA THR A 25 -7.56 8.04 16.37
C THR A 25 -8.06 7.06 15.32
N GLY A 26 -7.36 6.96 14.19
CA GLY A 26 -7.85 6.10 13.12
C GLY A 26 -7.16 6.22 11.78
N TRP A 27 -5.82 6.36 11.78
CA TRP A 27 -4.92 6.07 10.66
C TRP A 27 -4.97 7.03 9.44
N SER A 28 -3.77 7.48 9.03
CA SER A 28 -3.54 8.42 7.93
C SER A 28 -3.23 7.73 6.59
N ARG A 29 -3.15 8.48 5.49
CA ARG A 29 -2.81 7.97 4.14
C ARG A 29 -1.52 7.14 4.10
N ALA A 30 -0.50 7.57 4.87
CA ALA A 30 0.83 6.95 4.85
C ALA A 30 0.86 5.48 5.33
N PRO A 31 0.32 5.13 6.52
CA PRO A 31 0.33 3.74 6.99
C PRO A 31 -0.46 2.79 6.09
N ASP A 32 -1.56 3.23 5.49
CA ASP A 32 -2.38 2.38 4.61
C ASP A 32 -1.63 1.98 3.35
N LEU A 33 -1.01 2.97 2.71
CA LEU A 33 -0.19 2.76 1.54
C LEU A 33 1.09 1.97 1.89
N ALA A 34 1.63 2.12 3.10
CA ALA A 34 2.77 1.32 3.55
C ALA A 34 2.40 -0.15 3.77
N VAL A 35 1.23 -0.44 4.35
CA VAL A 35 0.72 -1.82 4.49
C VAL A 35 0.43 -2.42 3.12
N TYR A 36 -0.15 -1.65 2.20
CA TYR A 36 -0.39 -2.09 0.83
C TYR A 36 0.92 -2.39 0.09
N ALA A 37 1.92 -1.52 0.20
CA ALA A 37 3.26 -1.74 -0.38
C ALA A 37 3.92 -3.02 0.17
N ALA A 38 3.86 -3.22 1.49
CA ALA A 38 4.41 -4.40 2.14
C ALA A 38 3.67 -5.68 1.74
N MET A 39 2.34 -5.60 1.57
CA MET A 39 1.52 -6.70 1.07
C MET A 39 1.99 -7.08 -0.34
N ASP A 40 2.07 -6.12 -1.26
CA ASP A 40 2.47 -6.36 -2.65
C ASP A 40 3.88 -6.99 -2.74
N THR A 41 4.84 -6.44 -1.97
CA THR A 41 6.21 -7.00 -1.86
C THR A 41 6.21 -8.44 -1.36
N ALA A 42 5.40 -8.76 -0.35
CA ALA A 42 5.31 -10.13 0.17
C ALA A 42 4.71 -11.10 -0.86
N GLY A 43 3.76 -10.64 -1.68
CA GLY A 43 3.19 -11.44 -2.78
C GLY A 43 4.21 -11.74 -3.87
N ASP A 44 5.03 -10.76 -4.24
CA ASP A 44 6.14 -10.95 -5.19
C ASP A 44 7.16 -11.96 -4.68
N LEU A 45 7.59 -11.82 -3.43
CA LEU A 45 8.55 -12.74 -2.82
C LEU A 45 7.99 -14.16 -2.67
N ALA A 46 6.69 -14.31 -2.38
CA ALA A 46 6.04 -15.61 -2.29
C ALA A 46 6.01 -16.33 -3.66
N ARG A 47 5.62 -15.62 -4.73
CA ARG A 47 5.60 -16.17 -6.08
C ARG A 47 7.01 -16.52 -6.57
N GLU A 48 7.98 -15.65 -6.29
CA GLU A 48 9.38 -15.90 -6.64
C GLU A 48 9.96 -17.10 -5.86
N GLN A 49 9.58 -17.27 -4.60
CA GLN A 49 9.96 -18.44 -3.81
C GLN A 49 9.37 -19.74 -4.41
N GLU A 50 8.12 -19.72 -4.90
CA GLU A 50 7.53 -20.87 -5.59
C GLU A 50 8.28 -21.23 -6.88
N VAL A 51 8.69 -20.22 -7.66
CA VAL A 51 9.43 -20.45 -8.91
C VAL A 51 10.87 -20.89 -8.64
N LEU A 52 11.64 -20.11 -7.88
CA LEU A 52 13.07 -20.30 -7.72
C LEU A 52 13.43 -21.45 -6.77
N CYS A 53 12.64 -21.63 -5.70
CA CYS A 53 13.00 -22.57 -4.64
C CYS A 53 12.22 -23.88 -4.73
N LEU A 54 10.98 -23.86 -5.25
CA LEU A 54 10.14 -25.06 -5.42
C LEU A 54 10.08 -25.55 -6.87
N GLY A 55 10.72 -24.85 -7.82
CA GLY A 55 10.77 -25.24 -9.23
C GLY A 55 9.41 -25.26 -9.92
N ARG A 56 8.44 -24.47 -9.43
CA ARG A 56 7.10 -24.43 -10.03
C ARG A 56 7.10 -23.57 -11.30
N ASP A 57 6.26 -23.97 -12.25
CA ASP A 57 6.03 -23.19 -13.46
C ASP A 57 5.51 -21.78 -13.14
N PRO A 58 6.14 -20.70 -13.67
CA PRO A 58 5.73 -19.32 -13.40
C PRO A 58 4.27 -19.03 -13.76
N GLY A 59 3.80 -19.51 -14.92
CA GLY A 59 2.42 -19.28 -15.36
C GLY A 59 1.42 -19.94 -14.41
N GLY A 60 1.68 -21.18 -14.03
CA GLY A 60 0.87 -21.88 -13.03
C GLY A 60 0.91 -21.23 -11.64
N VAL A 61 2.02 -20.60 -11.24
CA VAL A 61 2.09 -19.82 -9.98
C VAL A 61 1.19 -18.59 -10.06
N ASP A 62 1.27 -17.82 -11.15
CA ASP A 62 0.47 -16.62 -11.33
C ASP A 62 -1.03 -16.94 -11.40
N GLU A 63 -1.43 -17.99 -12.13
CA GLU A 63 -2.83 -18.44 -12.20
C GLU A 63 -3.38 -18.82 -10.83
N ARG A 64 -2.61 -19.59 -10.03
CA ARG A 64 -3.01 -19.93 -8.67
C ARG A 64 -3.14 -18.67 -7.80
N TRP A 65 -2.20 -17.74 -7.92
CA TRP A 65 -2.21 -16.51 -7.14
C TRP A 65 -3.43 -15.64 -7.47
N GLN A 66 -3.75 -15.50 -8.76
CA GLN A 66 -4.94 -14.77 -9.22
C GLN A 66 -6.22 -15.44 -8.76
N ARG A 67 -6.30 -16.76 -8.80
CA ARG A 67 -7.45 -17.49 -8.30
C ARG A 67 -7.63 -17.34 -6.78
N ASP A 68 -6.55 -17.45 -6.02
CA ASP A 68 -6.59 -17.44 -4.56
C ASP A 68 -6.82 -16.01 -4.00
N PHE A 69 -6.30 -14.98 -4.67
CA PHE A 69 -6.23 -13.61 -4.12
C PHE A 69 -6.63 -12.47 -5.05
N GLY A 70 -6.76 -12.70 -6.37
CA GLY A 70 -6.91 -11.64 -7.38
C GLY A 70 -8.04 -10.68 -7.07
N ALA A 71 -9.27 -11.20 -6.95
CA ALA A 71 -10.45 -10.37 -6.66
C ALA A 71 -10.33 -9.56 -5.35
N ARG A 72 -9.69 -10.13 -4.32
CA ARG A 72 -9.50 -9.49 -3.02
C ARG A 72 -8.46 -8.35 -3.11
N ARG A 73 -7.35 -8.60 -3.80
CA ARG A 73 -6.30 -7.60 -4.07
C ARG A 73 -6.85 -6.43 -4.89
N ASP A 74 -7.61 -6.72 -5.94
CA ASP A 74 -8.18 -5.71 -6.83
C ASP A 74 -9.19 -4.82 -6.11
N TRP A 75 -10.03 -5.42 -5.27
CA TRP A 75 -10.96 -4.66 -4.44
C TRP A 75 -10.25 -3.72 -3.46
N ILE A 76 -9.16 -4.18 -2.81
CA ILE A 76 -8.34 -3.33 -1.95
C ILE A 76 -7.69 -2.18 -2.72
N ALA A 77 -7.10 -2.47 -3.88
CA ALA A 77 -6.49 -1.46 -4.73
C ALA A 77 -7.53 -0.39 -5.14
N ALA A 78 -8.73 -0.81 -5.52
CA ALA A 78 -9.84 0.08 -5.83
C ALA A 78 -10.28 0.92 -4.62
N ALA A 79 -10.42 0.32 -3.43
CA ALA A 79 -10.80 1.03 -2.20
C ALA A 79 -9.75 2.09 -1.80
N LEU A 80 -8.47 1.74 -1.91
CA LEU A 80 -7.36 2.68 -1.68
C LEU A 80 -7.34 3.80 -2.73
N ALA A 81 -7.57 3.47 -4.01
CA ALA A 81 -7.60 4.44 -5.09
C ALA A 81 -8.76 5.43 -4.93
N GLN A 82 -9.94 4.96 -4.52
CA GLN A 82 -11.09 5.82 -4.21
C GLN A 82 -10.78 6.78 -3.05
N ARG A 83 -10.06 6.32 -2.02
CA ARG A 83 -9.79 7.11 -0.82
C ARG A 83 -8.59 8.06 -0.95
N TYR A 84 -7.54 7.65 -1.66
CA TYR A 84 -6.24 8.34 -1.69
C TYR A 84 -5.76 8.73 -3.09
N GLY A 85 -6.48 8.32 -4.13
CA GLY A 85 -6.15 8.53 -5.55
C GLY A 85 -5.33 7.39 -6.13
N ALA A 86 -5.61 7.02 -7.39
CA ALA A 86 -4.93 5.93 -8.10
C ALA A 86 -3.40 6.12 -8.21
N GLU A 87 -2.94 7.37 -8.37
CA GLU A 87 -1.50 7.66 -8.41
C GLU A 87 -0.80 7.39 -7.06
N ALA A 88 -1.52 7.51 -5.95
CA ALA A 88 -0.98 7.17 -4.64
C ALA A 88 -0.78 5.66 -4.49
N VAL A 89 -1.74 4.89 -4.99
CA VAL A 89 -1.71 3.41 -5.01
C VAL A 89 -0.57 2.94 -5.91
N ARG A 90 -0.50 3.44 -7.15
CA ARG A 90 0.60 3.14 -8.08
C ARG A 90 1.99 3.42 -7.53
N ARG A 91 2.17 4.51 -6.77
CA ARG A 91 3.47 4.82 -6.13
C ARG A 91 3.76 3.91 -4.93
N ALA A 92 2.73 3.33 -4.32
CA ALA A 92 2.86 2.37 -3.23
C ALA A 92 3.07 0.94 -3.75
N GLU A 93 2.66 0.63 -4.99
CA GLU A 93 3.09 -0.56 -5.75
C GLU A 93 4.59 -0.44 -6.02
N GLY A 94 5.38 -0.68 -4.99
CA GLY A 94 6.83 -0.57 -4.99
C GLY A 94 7.44 -1.88 -5.45
N GLY A 95 7.99 -1.89 -6.65
CA GLY A 95 8.74 -3.02 -7.19
C GLY A 95 9.92 -3.44 -6.30
N ARG A 96 10.14 -4.76 -6.29
CA ARG A 96 11.19 -5.55 -5.62
C ARG A 96 12.28 -4.82 -4.84
N THR A 97 12.45 -5.24 -3.59
CA THR A 97 13.75 -5.19 -2.89
C THR A 97 14.14 -6.58 -2.37
N GLY A 98 14.96 -7.30 -3.14
CA GLY A 98 15.65 -8.52 -2.71
C GLY A 98 15.15 -9.83 -3.34
N ARG A 99 16.06 -10.81 -3.48
CA ARG A 99 15.75 -12.20 -3.86
C ARG A 99 15.34 -12.99 -2.61
N PRO A 100 14.33 -13.89 -2.68
CA PRO A 100 14.01 -14.76 -1.57
C PRO A 100 15.17 -15.71 -1.26
N ARG A 101 15.45 -15.96 0.02
CA ARG A 101 16.40 -17.00 0.43
C ARG A 101 15.69 -18.36 0.35
N CYS A 102 16.25 -19.30 -0.40
CA CYS A 102 15.74 -20.67 -0.53
C CYS A 102 16.23 -21.62 0.58
N GLU A 103 16.62 -21.09 1.74
CA GLU A 103 17.03 -21.92 2.90
C GLU A 103 15.96 -22.97 3.19
N THR A 104 16.40 -24.18 3.62
CA THR A 104 15.62 -25.40 3.77
C THR A 104 14.17 -25.07 4.09
N LEU A 105 13.34 -25.09 3.05
CA LEU A 105 11.98 -24.61 3.13
C LEU A 105 11.26 -25.47 4.16
N ALA A 106 11.14 -24.97 5.38
CA ALA A 106 10.07 -25.40 6.25
C ALA A 106 8.81 -25.32 5.39
N ILE A 107 7.94 -26.33 5.48
CA ILE A 107 6.64 -26.43 4.82
C ILE A 107 5.87 -25.09 4.83
N GLU A 108 6.17 -24.28 5.84
CA GLU A 108 5.79 -22.90 6.01
C GLU A 108 6.35 -21.95 4.94
N GLN A 109 5.49 -21.42 4.07
CA GLN A 109 5.81 -20.33 3.15
C GLN A 109 5.63 -18.96 3.85
N PRO A 110 6.68 -18.34 4.43
CA PRO A 110 6.54 -17.16 5.29
C PRO A 110 6.03 -15.93 4.55
N TRP A 111 6.42 -15.77 3.28
CA TRP A 111 5.99 -14.65 2.44
C TRP A 111 4.50 -14.73 2.10
N ARG A 112 4.00 -15.92 1.76
CA ARG A 112 2.57 -16.14 1.53
C ARG A 112 1.73 -15.84 2.76
N ARG A 113 2.13 -16.33 3.95
CA ARG A 113 1.45 -16.01 5.21
C ARG A 113 1.47 -14.51 5.52
N SER A 114 2.59 -13.83 5.21
CA SER A 114 2.70 -12.38 5.40
C SER A 114 1.75 -11.63 4.48
N TYR A 115 1.68 -12.02 3.20
CA TYR A 115 0.72 -11.48 2.24
C TYR A 115 -0.73 -11.65 2.73
N GLU A 116 -1.12 -12.87 3.10
CA GLU A 116 -2.48 -13.17 3.57
C GLU A 116 -2.88 -12.35 4.79
N ARG A 117 -1.97 -12.20 5.76
CA ARG A 117 -2.18 -11.38 6.96
C ARG A 117 -2.37 -9.90 6.63
N LEU A 118 -1.51 -9.33 5.77
CA LEU A 118 -1.56 -7.92 5.40
C LEU A 118 -2.80 -7.62 4.55
N LEU A 119 -3.14 -8.51 3.62
CA LEU A 119 -4.38 -8.44 2.85
C LEU A 119 -5.60 -8.45 3.79
N LYS A 120 -5.64 -9.38 4.75
CA LYS A 120 -6.75 -9.45 5.72
C LYS A 120 -6.84 -8.19 6.59
N GLN A 121 -5.71 -7.61 6.96
CA GLN A 121 -5.68 -6.36 7.73
C GLN A 121 -6.27 -5.20 6.92
N LEU A 122 -5.93 -5.08 5.63
CA LEU A 122 -6.51 -4.08 4.74
C LEU A 122 -8.00 -4.36 4.50
N GLU A 123 -8.40 -5.62 4.38
CA GLU A 123 -9.81 -5.99 4.26
C GLU A 123 -10.61 -5.52 5.45
N LEU A 124 -10.23 -5.89 6.68
CA LEU A 124 -10.93 -5.48 7.90
C LEU A 124 -11.04 -3.95 8.03
N ARG A 125 -10.13 -3.23 7.41
CA ARG A 125 -10.07 -1.77 7.44
C ARG A 125 -10.98 -1.11 6.41
N PHE A 126 -11.08 -1.68 5.22
CA PHE A 126 -11.89 -1.13 4.12
C PHE A 126 -13.24 -1.84 3.97
N TYR A 127 -13.50 -2.91 4.73
CA TYR A 127 -14.74 -3.68 4.64
C TYR A 127 -15.93 -2.77 4.98
N PRO A 128 -17.00 -2.75 4.16
CA PRO A 128 -18.15 -1.93 4.46
C PRO A 128 -18.81 -2.43 5.76
N LYS A 129 -19.00 -1.53 6.73
CA LYS A 129 -19.67 -1.85 8.01
C LYS A 129 -21.15 -2.21 7.81
N ASP A 130 -21.70 -1.98 6.63
CA ASP A 130 -23.13 -2.06 6.36
C ASP A 130 -23.59 -3.51 6.05
N HIS A 131 -22.67 -4.47 5.91
CA HIS A 131 -22.99 -5.88 5.70
C HIS A 131 -23.36 -6.65 6.99
N TRP A 132 -23.31 -6.00 8.17
CA TRP A 132 -23.72 -6.62 9.44
C TRP A 132 -25.20 -6.39 9.80
N ARG A 133 -25.95 -5.70 8.93
CA ARG A 133 -27.41 -5.52 9.06
C ARG A 133 -28.11 -6.19 7.87
N GLY A 134 -28.06 -7.51 7.83
CA GLY A 134 -28.84 -8.35 6.92
C GLY A 134 -29.39 -9.53 7.69
#